data_AF-A0A7Z7NG83-F1
#
_entry.id   AF-A0A7Z7NG83-F1
#
_cell.length_a   1.000
_cell.length_b   1.000
_cell.length_c   1.000
_cell.angle_alpha   90.00
_cell.angle_beta   90.00
_cell.angle_gamma   90.00
#
_symmetry.space_group_name_H-M   'P 1'
#
loop_
_entity.id
_entity.type
_entity.pdbx_description
1 polymer ?
#
loop_
_entity_poly.entity_id
_entity_poly.type
_entity_poly.pdbx_seq_one_letter_code
_entity_poly.pdbx_strand_id
1 'polypeptide(L)'
;MHATGRGMNAFARWLRCEDFHRSGRPLAASQRLNHPDNAHITEAGAGTPLASACESLMSQFDLTPPSPTQRDALIAGLSDEEQRVLLHHGTEAPFCGVFLDNKLDGVYTCRLCGLPLFRSSAKFDSGTGWPSFFAPYDPAHVREIRDTSYGMIRTEIVCARCDSHLGHVFPDGPPPTGERHCLNSVSLGFTENGQALPNPLDRQGAEAQMA
;
A
#
# COMPACT_ATOMS: atom_id res chain seq x y z
N MET A 1 24.20 8.08 27.09
CA MET A 1 23.04 7.26 27.53
C MET A 1 22.07 7.22 26.35
N HIS A 2 22.17 6.17 25.53
CA HIS A 2 21.28 5.98 24.37
C HIS A 2 19.95 5.40 24.83
N ALA A 3 18.85 6.10 24.54
CA ALA A 3 17.51 5.55 24.65
C ALA A 3 17.26 4.67 23.42
N THR A 4 17.29 3.36 23.62
CA THR A 4 16.86 2.38 22.63
C THR A 4 15.35 2.47 22.45
N GLY A 5 14.91 2.74 21.22
CA GLY A 5 13.51 2.68 20.83
C GLY A 5 12.99 1.25 21.00
N ARG A 6 12.20 1.01 22.04
CA ARG A 6 11.45 -0.22 22.19
C ARG A 6 10.32 -0.21 21.16
N GLY A 7 10.44 -1.03 20.12
CA GLY A 7 9.28 -1.48 19.36
C GLY A 7 8.24 -2.06 20.33
N MET A 8 6.97 -1.76 20.10
CA MET A 8 5.90 -2.31 20.94
C MET A 8 5.88 -3.83 20.80
N ASN A 9 5.88 -4.55 21.92
CA ASN A 9 5.84 -6.01 21.90
C ASN A 9 4.49 -6.50 21.35
N ALA A 10 4.44 -7.73 20.83
CA ALA A 10 3.23 -8.33 20.26
C ALA A 10 2.02 -8.29 21.21
N PHE A 11 2.27 -8.28 22.53
CA PHE A 11 1.25 -8.16 23.57
C PHE A 11 0.52 -6.80 23.56
N ALA A 12 1.23 -5.69 23.39
CA ALA A 12 0.60 -4.37 23.29
C ALA A 12 -0.22 -4.18 21.99
N ARG A 13 0.15 -4.87 20.91
CA ARG A 13 -0.65 -4.94 19.69
C ARG A 13 -1.92 -5.77 19.89
N TRP A 14 -1.80 -6.94 20.53
CA TRP A 14 -2.96 -7.77 20.86
C TRP A 14 -3.96 -7.03 21.75
N LEU A 15 -3.50 -6.32 22.78
CA LEU A 15 -4.37 -5.50 23.64
C LEU A 15 -5.16 -4.45 22.86
N ARG A 16 -4.52 -3.71 21.94
CA ARG A 16 -5.23 -2.71 21.12
C ARG A 16 -6.25 -3.34 20.17
N CYS A 17 -5.92 -4.50 19.62
CA CYS A 17 -6.82 -5.27 18.78
C CYS A 17 -8.05 -5.76 19.59
N GLU A 18 -7.81 -6.34 20.76
CA GLU A 18 -8.89 -6.78 21.67
C GLU A 18 -9.74 -5.61 22.17
N ASP A 19 -9.12 -4.49 22.56
CA ASP A 19 -9.83 -3.28 22.98
C ASP A 19 -10.71 -2.74 21.85
N PHE A 20 -10.24 -2.76 20.60
CA PHE A 20 -11.08 -2.40 19.46
C PHE A 20 -12.29 -3.34 19.33
N HIS A 21 -12.05 -4.66 19.31
CA HIS A 21 -13.12 -5.66 19.24
C HIS A 21 -14.12 -5.54 20.40
N ARG A 22 -13.65 -5.15 21.59
CA ARG A 22 -14.47 -4.96 22.80
C ARG A 22 -15.27 -3.65 22.79
N SER A 23 -14.74 -2.61 22.14
CA SER A 23 -15.31 -1.26 22.17
C SER A 23 -16.40 -1.00 21.13
N GLY A 24 -16.50 -1.82 20.06
CA GLY A 24 -17.59 -1.76 19.08
C GLY A 24 -17.78 -0.40 18.39
N ARG A 25 -16.75 0.44 18.34
CA ARG A 25 -16.87 1.83 17.85
C ARG A 25 -16.97 1.85 16.31
N PRO A 26 -18.04 2.42 15.73
CA PRO A 26 -18.13 2.59 14.28
C PRO A 26 -17.12 3.62 13.76
N LEU A 27 -16.69 3.42 12.51
CA LEU A 27 -15.79 4.31 11.78
C LEU A 27 -16.32 5.75 11.79
N ALA A 28 -15.58 6.66 12.41
CA ALA A 28 -15.95 8.07 12.45
C ALA A 28 -15.70 8.72 11.09
N ALA A 29 -16.75 9.24 10.46
CA ALA A 29 -16.69 10.06 9.27
C ALA A 29 -15.98 11.39 9.58
N SER A 30 -14.84 11.65 8.94
CA SER A 30 -14.09 12.91 9.09
C SER A 30 -14.86 14.07 8.47
N GLN A 31 -14.94 15.16 9.24
CA GLN A 31 -15.72 16.37 8.94
C GLN A 31 -15.00 17.26 7.92
N ARG A 32 -15.78 17.76 6.96
CA ARG A 32 -15.35 18.69 5.90
C ARG A 32 -14.89 20.02 6.49
N LEU A 33 -13.72 20.49 6.08
CA LEU A 33 -13.35 21.90 6.15
C LEU A 33 -13.22 22.45 4.73
N ASN A 34 -14.06 23.43 4.43
CA ASN A 34 -14.07 24.19 3.18
C ASN A 34 -12.92 25.20 3.18
N HIS A 35 -12.23 25.37 2.05
CA HIS A 35 -11.54 26.62 1.71
C HIS A 35 -11.58 26.90 0.20
N PRO A 36 -11.51 28.18 -0.22
CA PRO A 36 -12.04 28.67 -1.49
C PRO A 36 -10.99 28.77 -2.60
N ASP A 37 -11.53 28.92 -3.82
CA ASP A 37 -10.87 29.11 -5.11
C ASP A 37 -9.86 30.27 -5.15
N ASN A 38 -8.79 30.09 -5.94
CA ASN A 38 -8.33 31.16 -6.83
C ASN A 38 -7.42 30.69 -7.97
N ALA A 39 -7.49 31.46 -9.06
CA ALA A 39 -7.13 31.13 -10.42
C ALA A 39 -5.74 31.63 -10.88
N HIS A 40 -5.41 31.23 -12.12
CA HIS A 40 -4.46 31.77 -13.10
C HIS A 40 -3.01 31.29 -13.09
N ILE A 41 -2.63 30.59 -14.18
CA ILE A 41 -1.26 30.50 -14.69
C ILE A 41 -1.31 30.69 -16.23
N THR A 42 -0.48 31.61 -16.72
CA THR A 42 -0.25 31.97 -18.13
C THR A 42 0.89 31.15 -18.77
N GLU A 43 0.79 30.93 -20.09
CA GLU A 43 1.71 30.15 -20.93
C GLU A 43 3.03 30.84 -21.33
N ALA A 44 4.06 30.02 -21.62
CA ALA A 44 5.11 30.10 -22.67
C ALA A 44 6.38 29.35 -22.17
N GLY A 45 7.18 28.58 -22.92
CA GLY A 45 7.32 28.29 -24.34
C GLY A 45 8.60 27.42 -24.57
N ALA A 46 8.58 26.63 -25.65
CA ALA A 46 9.68 26.09 -26.49
C ALA A 46 10.83 25.19 -25.91
N GLY A 47 10.71 23.87 -26.15
CA GLY A 47 11.47 23.16 -27.21
C GLY A 47 12.92 22.66 -26.99
N THR A 48 13.09 21.34 -26.81
CA THR A 48 14.17 20.48 -27.40
C THR A 48 13.75 18.98 -27.26
N PRO A 49 14.32 18.00 -28.01
CA PRO A 49 13.56 16.92 -28.63
C PRO A 49 13.20 15.75 -27.70
N LEU A 50 11.95 15.29 -27.82
CA LEU A 50 11.25 14.24 -27.06
C LEU A 50 11.71 12.79 -27.30
N ALA A 51 12.86 12.55 -27.93
CA ALA A 51 13.23 11.20 -28.36
C ALA A 51 13.92 10.34 -27.29
N SER A 52 14.33 10.91 -26.14
CA SER A 52 15.03 10.17 -25.07
C SER A 52 14.20 9.97 -23.79
N ALA A 53 13.00 10.53 -23.71
CA ALA A 53 12.17 10.51 -22.50
C ALA A 53 11.18 9.32 -22.45
N CYS A 54 10.96 8.63 -23.57
CA CYS A 54 9.97 7.55 -23.65
C CYS A 54 10.45 6.22 -23.06
N GLU A 55 11.76 6.03 -22.84
CA GLU A 55 12.34 4.81 -22.27
C GLU A 55 12.24 4.75 -20.73
N SER A 56 11.87 5.87 -20.08
CA SER A 56 11.84 6.00 -18.62
C SER A 56 10.44 5.80 -18.00
N LEU A 57 9.41 5.49 -18.79
CA LEU A 57 8.01 5.44 -18.34
C LEU A 57 7.47 4.02 -18.14
N MET A 58 8.28 3.00 -18.38
CA MET A 58 7.91 1.62 -18.10
C MET A 58 8.60 1.20 -16.81
N SER A 59 7.80 0.76 -15.82
CA SER A 59 8.36 0.11 -14.64
C SER A 59 9.32 -1.00 -15.09
N GLN A 60 10.44 -1.13 -14.38
CA GLN A 60 11.41 -2.21 -14.60
C GLN A 60 10.87 -3.58 -14.14
N PHE A 61 9.66 -3.63 -13.59
CA PHE A 61 8.97 -4.83 -13.16
C PHE A 61 7.97 -5.28 -14.22
N ASP A 62 7.90 -6.60 -14.45
CA ASP A 62 6.87 -7.18 -15.32
C ASP A 62 5.52 -7.17 -14.59
N LEU A 63 4.62 -6.31 -15.07
CA LEU A 63 3.26 -6.15 -14.54
C LEU A 63 2.24 -7.10 -15.18
N THR A 64 2.66 -7.99 -16.08
CA THR A 64 1.76 -9.01 -16.67
C THR A 64 1.10 -9.83 -15.57
N PRO A 65 -0.23 -10.01 -15.60
CA PRO A 65 -0.92 -10.81 -14.59
C PRO A 65 -0.41 -12.25 -14.52
N PRO A 66 -0.47 -12.90 -13.34
CA PRO A 66 -0.18 -14.33 -13.24
C PRO A 66 -1.15 -15.12 -14.12
N SER A 67 -0.66 -16.20 -14.73
CA SER A 67 -1.55 -17.15 -15.42
C SER A 67 -2.55 -17.76 -14.44
N PRO A 68 -3.69 -18.32 -14.90
CA PRO A 68 -4.66 -18.96 -13.99
C PRO A 68 -4.02 -20.00 -13.07
N THR A 69 -3.17 -20.88 -13.60
CA THR A 69 -2.47 -21.90 -12.81
C THR A 69 -1.49 -21.29 -11.80
N GLN A 70 -0.76 -20.24 -12.18
CA GLN A 70 0.11 -19.52 -11.24
C GLN A 70 -0.73 -18.87 -10.13
N ARG A 71 -1.85 -18.24 -10.49
CA ARG A 71 -2.75 -17.60 -9.54
C ARG A 71 -3.30 -18.61 -8.54
N ASP A 72 -3.77 -19.77 -9.00
CA ASP A 72 -4.28 -20.84 -8.13
C ASP A 72 -3.20 -21.34 -7.15
N ALA A 73 -1.97 -21.52 -7.63
CA ALA A 73 -0.84 -21.91 -6.80
C ALA A 73 -0.50 -20.85 -5.73
N LEU A 74 -0.54 -19.57 -6.08
CA LEU A 74 -0.32 -18.48 -5.12
C LEU A 74 -1.45 -18.41 -4.07
N ILE A 75 -2.71 -18.58 -4.49
CA ILE A 75 -3.88 -18.55 -3.60
C ILE A 75 -3.85 -19.72 -2.61
N ALA A 76 -3.42 -20.91 -3.05
CA ALA A 76 -3.32 -22.09 -2.19
C ALA A 76 -2.37 -21.89 -0.98
N GLY A 77 -1.44 -20.93 -1.06
CA GLY A 77 -0.54 -20.57 0.04
C GLY A 77 -1.06 -19.49 0.99
N LEU A 78 -2.30 -19.03 0.83
CA LEU A 78 -2.90 -18.00 1.68
C LEU A 78 -3.75 -18.60 2.82
N SER A 79 -3.65 -18.00 3.99
CA SER A 79 -4.59 -18.20 5.10
C SER A 79 -5.98 -17.65 4.77
N ASP A 80 -7.01 -18.08 5.51
CA ASP A 80 -8.39 -17.63 5.32
C ASP A 80 -8.53 -16.10 5.43
N GLU A 81 -7.79 -15.47 6.37
CA GLU A 81 -7.81 -14.01 6.56
C GLU A 81 -7.14 -13.28 5.38
N GLU A 82 -6.02 -13.81 4.88
CA GLU A 82 -5.39 -13.30 3.65
C GLU A 82 -6.34 -13.43 2.46
N GLN A 83 -7.02 -14.57 2.28
CA GLN A 83 -7.99 -14.73 1.20
C GLN A 83 -9.15 -13.73 1.33
N ARG A 84 -9.71 -13.57 2.53
CA ARG A 84 -10.80 -12.63 2.82
C ARG A 84 -10.42 -11.19 2.45
N VAL A 85 -9.22 -10.75 2.81
CA VAL A 85 -8.77 -9.40 2.52
C VAL A 85 -8.38 -9.27 1.03
N LEU A 86 -7.42 -10.05 0.55
CA LEU A 86 -6.82 -9.87 -0.79
C LEU A 86 -7.77 -10.20 -1.95
N LEU A 87 -8.65 -11.19 -1.79
CA LEU A 87 -9.48 -11.73 -2.89
C LEU A 87 -10.94 -11.27 -2.81
N HIS A 88 -11.40 -10.83 -1.64
CA HIS A 88 -12.80 -10.49 -1.40
C HIS A 88 -13.00 -9.07 -0.87
N HIS A 89 -12.02 -8.18 -1.07
CA HIS A 89 -12.10 -6.75 -0.72
C HIS A 89 -12.42 -6.51 0.76
N GLY A 90 -12.03 -7.45 1.63
CA GLY A 90 -12.20 -7.32 3.07
C GLY A 90 -11.24 -6.29 3.67
N THR A 91 -11.61 -5.72 4.82
CA THR A 91 -10.72 -4.85 5.60
C THR A 91 -10.29 -5.57 6.89
N GLU A 92 -9.01 -5.50 7.24
CA GLU A 92 -8.50 -5.97 8.54
C GLU A 92 -9.00 -5.05 9.67
N ALA A 93 -9.18 -5.59 10.87
CA ALA A 93 -9.56 -4.77 12.01
C ALA A 93 -8.43 -3.75 12.34
N PRO A 94 -8.77 -2.49 12.66
CA PRO A 94 -7.77 -1.48 13.01
C PRO A 94 -6.95 -1.89 14.22
N PHE A 95 -5.69 -1.45 14.24
CA PHE A 95 -4.68 -1.71 15.28
C PHE A 95 -4.24 -3.16 15.42
N CYS A 96 -4.80 -4.08 14.64
CA CYS A 96 -4.44 -5.50 14.63
C CYS A 96 -3.30 -5.83 13.65
N GLY A 97 -3.08 -4.96 12.65
CA GLY A 97 -2.14 -5.17 11.56
C GLY A 97 -0.69 -5.38 12.00
N VAL A 98 -0.03 -6.41 11.44
CA VAL A 98 1.35 -6.77 11.82
C VAL A 98 2.38 -5.68 11.49
N PHE A 99 2.13 -4.88 10.45
CA PHE A 99 3.05 -3.87 9.94
C PHE A 99 2.72 -2.44 10.38
N LEU A 100 1.76 -2.28 11.29
CA LEU A 100 1.41 -0.97 11.83
C LEU A 100 2.64 -0.27 12.44
N ASP A 101 3.35 -0.99 13.31
CA ASP A 101 4.51 -0.49 14.07
C ASP A 101 5.87 -0.87 13.46
N ASN A 102 5.90 -1.44 12.24
CA ASN A 102 7.17 -1.78 11.60
C ASN A 102 7.91 -0.49 11.19
N LYS A 103 9.17 -0.37 11.63
CA LYS A 103 10.07 0.77 11.36
C LYS A 103 11.38 0.34 10.70
N LEU A 104 11.51 -0.91 10.30
CA LEU A 104 12.68 -1.40 9.58
C LEU A 104 12.72 -0.78 8.19
N ASP A 105 13.94 -0.54 7.70
CA ASP A 105 14.16 -0.08 6.34
C ASP A 105 13.97 -1.22 5.35
N GLY A 106 13.09 -1.02 4.37
CA GLY A 106 12.68 -2.09 3.47
C GLY A 106 11.57 -1.72 2.50
N VAL A 107 11.12 -2.75 1.80
CA VAL A 107 10.07 -2.71 0.78
C VAL A 107 8.89 -3.55 1.24
N TYR A 108 7.70 -2.98 1.14
CA TYR A 108 6.44 -3.69 1.31
C TYR A 108 5.99 -4.20 -0.06
N THR A 109 5.82 -5.52 -0.17
CA THR A 109 5.47 -6.20 -1.40
C THR A 109 4.02 -6.69 -1.37
N CYS A 110 3.43 -6.97 -2.52
CA CYS A 110 2.12 -7.62 -2.60
C CYS A 110 2.22 -9.01 -1.98
N ARG A 111 1.40 -9.31 -0.96
CA ARG A 111 1.42 -10.60 -0.27
C ARG A 111 1.10 -11.79 -1.18
N LEU A 112 0.34 -11.58 -2.26
CA LEU A 112 0.02 -12.61 -3.24
C LEU A 112 1.14 -12.81 -4.27
N CYS A 113 1.54 -11.74 -4.99
CA CYS A 113 2.39 -11.89 -6.18
C CYS A 113 3.83 -11.38 -6.03
N GLY A 114 4.21 -10.79 -4.88
CA GLY A 114 5.58 -10.31 -4.63
C GLY A 114 5.94 -8.93 -5.18
N LEU A 115 5.06 -8.28 -5.95
CA LEU A 115 5.36 -6.97 -6.57
C LEU A 115 5.67 -5.92 -5.48
N PRO A 116 6.77 -5.15 -5.56
CA PRO A 116 7.01 -4.01 -4.67
C PRO A 116 5.89 -2.98 -4.73
N LEU A 117 5.26 -2.65 -3.62
CA LEU A 117 4.11 -1.73 -3.59
C LEU A 117 4.44 -0.42 -2.89
N PHE A 118 5.16 -0.46 -1.77
CA PHE A 118 5.48 0.72 -0.96
C PHE A 118 6.88 0.61 -0.35
N ARG A 119 7.54 1.74 -0.08
CA ARG A 119 8.82 1.77 0.66
C ARG A 119 8.59 2.19 2.11
N SER A 120 9.41 1.69 3.03
CA SER A 120 9.41 2.14 4.44
C SER A 120 9.63 3.65 4.56
N SER A 121 10.44 4.24 3.69
CA SER A 121 10.69 5.69 3.65
C SER A 121 9.45 6.53 3.32
N ALA A 122 8.42 5.92 2.73
CA ALA A 122 7.15 6.55 2.45
C ALA A 122 6.10 6.34 3.56
N LYS A 123 6.43 5.52 4.57
CA LYS A 123 5.52 5.17 5.67
C LYS A 123 5.46 6.30 6.69
N PHE A 124 4.26 6.57 7.21
CA PHE A 124 4.06 7.51 8.32
C PHE A 124 2.98 7.00 9.29
N ASP A 125 2.93 7.59 10.48
CA ASP A 125 1.89 7.32 11.47
C ASP A 125 0.72 8.27 11.26
N SER A 126 -0.41 7.73 10.80
CA SER A 126 -1.66 8.47 10.60
C SER A 126 -2.53 8.51 11.86
N GLY A 127 -2.23 7.68 12.87
CA GLY A 127 -3.12 7.46 14.02
C GLY A 127 -4.41 6.68 13.71
N THR A 128 -4.61 6.19 12.47
CA THR A 128 -5.87 5.53 12.09
C THR A 128 -5.93 4.03 12.39
N GLY A 129 -4.82 3.42 12.80
CA GLY A 129 -4.74 2.00 13.11
C GLY A 129 -4.41 1.07 11.93
N TRP A 130 -4.09 1.64 10.77
CA TRP A 130 -3.60 0.92 9.59
C TRP A 130 -2.27 1.52 9.10
N PRO A 131 -1.35 0.71 8.55
CA PRO A 131 -0.15 1.25 7.93
C PRO A 131 -0.51 2.24 6.81
N SER A 132 0.05 3.44 6.91
CA SER A 132 -0.21 4.55 5.99
C SER A 132 1.07 4.95 5.27
N PHE A 133 0.95 5.22 3.98
CA PHE A 133 2.05 5.66 3.12
C PHE A 133 1.62 6.90 2.32
N PHE A 134 2.56 7.80 2.04
CA PHE A 134 2.26 9.01 1.25
C PHE A 134 2.49 8.85 -0.26
N ALA A 135 3.19 7.78 -0.68
CA ALA A 135 3.44 7.48 -2.09
C ALA A 135 3.71 5.98 -2.31
N PRO A 136 3.34 5.42 -3.47
CA PRO A 136 3.68 4.05 -3.85
C PRO A 136 5.17 3.91 -4.17
N TYR A 137 5.63 2.66 -4.29
CA TYR A 137 6.98 2.32 -4.74
C TYR A 137 7.21 2.84 -6.18
N ASP A 138 6.23 2.64 -7.03
CA ASP A 138 6.15 3.15 -8.39
C ASP A 138 4.66 3.37 -8.68
N PRO A 139 4.26 4.50 -9.29
CA PRO A 139 2.86 4.77 -9.60
C PRO A 139 2.21 3.70 -10.48
N ALA A 140 2.98 2.96 -11.29
CA ALA A 140 2.46 1.87 -12.12
C ALA A 140 2.18 0.58 -11.34
N HIS A 141 2.67 0.43 -10.11
CA HIS A 141 2.52 -0.81 -9.33
C HIS A 141 1.17 -0.91 -8.61
N VAL A 142 0.45 0.20 -8.57
CA VAL A 142 -0.80 0.37 -7.85
C VAL A 142 -1.85 0.90 -8.81
N ARG A 143 -3.07 0.35 -8.75
CA ARG A 143 -4.20 0.84 -9.55
C ARG A 143 -5.33 1.29 -8.65
N GLU A 144 -5.94 2.41 -9.03
CA GLU A 144 -7.07 2.99 -8.33
C GLU A 144 -8.39 2.59 -8.98
N ILE A 145 -9.36 2.21 -8.15
CA ILE A 145 -10.69 1.79 -8.56
C ILE A 145 -11.71 2.58 -7.73
N ARG A 146 -12.72 3.14 -8.40
CA ARG A 146 -13.81 3.83 -7.71
C ARG A 146 -14.65 2.81 -6.94
N ASP A 147 -14.75 3.00 -5.63
CA ASP A 147 -15.49 2.14 -4.69
C ASP A 147 -16.73 2.87 -4.16
N THR A 148 -17.91 2.30 -4.41
CA THR A 148 -19.22 2.83 -3.93
C THR A 148 -19.86 1.97 -2.84
N SER A 149 -19.09 1.06 -2.21
CA SER A 149 -19.56 0.20 -1.13
C SER A 149 -19.95 1.00 0.13
N TYR A 150 -20.83 0.40 0.94
CA TYR A 150 -21.28 0.95 2.23
C TYR A 150 -21.87 2.37 2.18
N GLY A 151 -22.36 2.81 1.01
CA GLY A 151 -22.95 4.15 0.83
C GLY A 151 -21.93 5.29 0.83
N MET A 152 -20.63 4.98 0.73
CA MET A 152 -19.54 5.95 0.62
C MET A 152 -18.98 5.98 -0.80
N ILE A 153 -18.32 7.07 -1.18
CA ILE A 153 -17.47 7.12 -2.37
C ILE A 153 -16.03 7.16 -1.88
N ARG A 154 -15.29 6.10 -2.18
CA ARG A 154 -13.87 5.96 -1.87
C ARG A 154 -13.10 5.56 -3.12
N THR A 155 -11.79 5.63 -3.04
CA THR A 155 -10.90 5.09 -4.08
C THR A 155 -10.19 3.88 -3.49
N GLU A 156 -10.60 2.70 -3.96
CA GLU A 156 -9.91 1.45 -3.67
C GLU A 156 -8.55 1.45 -4.35
N ILE A 157 -7.58 0.85 -3.66
CA ILE A 157 -6.25 0.57 -4.16
C ILE A 157 -6.10 -0.94 -4.36
N VAL A 158 -5.73 -1.36 -5.56
CA VAL A 158 -5.38 -2.76 -5.87
C VAL A 158 -3.95 -2.88 -6.41
N CYS A 159 -3.36 -4.06 -6.27
CA CYS A 159 -2.09 -4.38 -6.93
C CYS A 159 -2.28 -4.34 -8.45
N ALA A 160 -1.48 -3.55 -9.16
CA ALA A 160 -1.65 -3.40 -10.62
C ALA A 160 -1.38 -4.69 -11.40
N ARG A 161 -0.62 -5.63 -10.82
CA ARG A 161 -0.27 -6.91 -11.46
C ARG A 161 -1.30 -8.01 -11.26
N CYS A 162 -1.80 -8.20 -10.03
CA CYS A 162 -2.65 -9.35 -9.70
C CYS A 162 -4.07 -8.99 -9.24
N ASP A 163 -4.39 -7.69 -9.24
CA ASP A 163 -5.69 -7.13 -8.88
C ASP A 163 -6.14 -7.41 -7.44
N SER A 164 -5.22 -7.84 -6.56
CA SER A 164 -5.51 -8.07 -5.15
C SER A 164 -5.80 -6.76 -4.42
N HIS A 165 -6.81 -6.79 -3.55
CA HIS A 165 -7.18 -5.67 -2.69
C HIS A 165 -6.06 -5.32 -1.71
N LEU A 166 -5.71 -4.04 -1.65
CA LEU A 166 -4.69 -3.52 -0.73
C LEU A 166 -5.31 -2.65 0.36
N GLY A 167 -6.24 -1.77 -0.01
CA GLY A 167 -6.87 -0.81 0.90
C GLY A 167 -7.50 0.34 0.13
N HIS A 168 -7.38 1.56 0.65
CA HIS A 168 -7.97 2.77 0.06
C HIS A 168 -7.01 3.96 0.11
N VAL A 169 -7.14 4.87 -0.86
CA VAL A 169 -6.44 6.17 -0.85
C VAL A 169 -7.40 7.26 -0.43
N PHE A 170 -6.90 8.19 0.39
CA PHE A 170 -7.64 9.33 0.90
C PHE A 170 -6.87 10.64 0.64
N PRO A 171 -7.55 11.77 0.36
CA PRO A 171 -6.92 13.06 0.06
C PRO A 171 -6.56 13.84 1.34
N ASP A 172 -6.18 13.14 2.41
CA ASP A 172 -5.88 13.69 3.75
C ASP A 172 -4.45 13.36 4.21
N GLY A 173 -3.56 13.09 3.26
CA GLY A 173 -2.16 12.76 3.51
C GLY A 173 -1.24 13.98 3.65
N PRO A 174 0.01 13.75 4.05
CA PRO A 174 1.02 14.79 4.13
C PRO A 174 1.53 15.19 2.72
N PRO A 175 2.27 16.30 2.59
CA PRO A 175 3.09 16.58 1.42
C PRO A 175 4.07 15.41 1.13
N PRO A 176 4.48 15.20 -0.13
CA PRO A 176 4.26 16.07 -1.29
C PRO A 176 2.95 15.82 -2.05
N THR A 177 2.33 14.66 -1.90
CA THR A 177 1.15 14.25 -2.69
C THR A 177 -0.16 14.75 -2.09
N GLY A 178 -0.23 14.93 -0.77
CA GLY A 178 -1.50 15.12 -0.06
C GLY A 178 -2.33 13.83 0.02
N GLU A 179 -1.77 12.70 -0.41
CA GLU A 179 -2.45 11.40 -0.46
C GLU A 179 -2.03 10.53 0.71
N ARG A 180 -2.99 9.82 1.27
CA ARG A 180 -2.78 8.80 2.28
C ARG A 180 -3.25 7.46 1.74
N HIS A 181 -2.31 6.60 1.40
CA HIS A 181 -2.56 5.20 1.08
C HIS A 181 -2.71 4.43 2.39
N CYS A 182 -3.95 4.12 2.77
CA CYS A 182 -4.31 3.42 3.99
C CYS A 182 -4.51 1.93 3.67
N LEU A 183 -3.59 1.08 4.11
CA LEU A 183 -3.49 -0.31 3.64
C LEU A 183 -3.79 -1.33 4.73
N ASN A 184 -4.28 -2.50 4.32
CA ASN A 184 -4.32 -3.67 5.19
C ASN A 184 -2.91 -4.27 5.29
N SER A 185 -2.40 -4.46 6.50
CA SER A 185 -1.13 -5.16 6.73
C SER A 185 -1.16 -6.58 6.18
N VAL A 186 -2.30 -7.26 6.29
CA VAL A 186 -2.54 -8.61 5.74
C VAL A 186 -2.29 -8.67 4.22
N SER A 187 -2.48 -7.58 3.48
CA SER A 187 -2.23 -7.53 2.04
C SER A 187 -0.75 -7.37 1.65
N LEU A 188 0.14 -7.20 2.63
CA LEU A 188 1.55 -6.88 2.40
C LEU A 188 2.48 -8.01 2.85
N GLY A 189 3.55 -8.23 2.10
CA GLY A 189 4.80 -8.80 2.57
C GLY A 189 5.79 -7.70 2.94
N PHE A 190 6.89 -8.05 3.60
CA PHE A 190 7.97 -7.11 3.89
C PHE A 190 9.33 -7.74 3.61
N THR A 191 10.18 -6.99 2.92
CA THR A 191 11.56 -7.36 2.59
C THR A 191 12.47 -6.26 3.10
N GLU A 192 13.37 -6.59 4.03
CA GLU A 192 14.38 -5.65 4.52
C GLU A 192 15.34 -5.25 3.38
N ASN A 193 15.84 -4.01 3.42
CA ASN A 193 16.82 -3.54 2.44
C ASN A 193 18.04 -4.47 2.41
N GLY A 194 18.51 -4.81 1.22
CA GLY A 194 19.61 -5.76 1.04
C GLY A 194 19.20 -7.22 1.25
N GLN A 195 17.91 -7.55 1.18
CA GLN A 195 17.41 -8.92 1.00
C GLN A 195 16.83 -9.09 -0.39
N ALA A 196 16.78 -10.33 -0.91
CA ALA A 196 16.15 -10.60 -2.20
C ALA A 196 14.62 -10.35 -2.13
N LEU A 197 14.06 -9.70 -3.14
CA LEU A 197 12.61 -9.57 -3.26
C LEU A 197 11.94 -10.95 -3.39
N PRO A 198 10.75 -11.16 -2.80
CA PRO A 198 9.96 -12.33 -3.06
C PRO A 198 9.53 -12.32 -4.52
N ASN A 199 10.00 -13.30 -5.29
CA ASN A 199 9.69 -13.45 -6.71
C ASN A 199 8.96 -14.78 -6.98
N PRO A 200 7.73 -14.96 -6.46
CA PRO A 200 7.03 -16.24 -6.54
C PRO A 200 6.53 -16.57 -7.96
N LEU A 201 6.62 -15.59 -8.87
CA LEU A 201 6.28 -15.73 -10.29
C LEU A 201 7.51 -15.97 -11.18
N ASP A 202 8.71 -16.03 -10.61
CA ASP A 202 9.99 -16.22 -11.30
C ASP A 202 10.20 -15.23 -12.47
N ARG A 203 9.87 -13.96 -12.22
CA ARG A 203 10.02 -12.86 -13.18
C ARG A 203 11.46 -12.41 -13.24
N GLN A 204 11.89 -11.98 -14.43
CA GLN A 204 13.24 -11.51 -14.67
C GLN A 204 13.37 -10.01 -14.33
N GLY A 205 14.57 -9.44 -14.55
CA GLY A 205 14.79 -7.99 -14.43
C GLY A 205 14.97 -7.52 -12.99
N ALA A 206 14.34 -6.39 -12.63
CA ALA A 206 14.48 -5.77 -11.31
C ALA A 206 13.95 -6.67 -10.16
N GLU A 207 13.03 -7.58 -10.45
CA GLU A 207 12.46 -8.51 -9.46
C GLU A 207 13.41 -9.65 -9.07
N ALA A 208 14.46 -9.89 -9.87
CA ALA A 208 15.54 -10.83 -9.55
C ALA A 208 16.67 -10.17 -8.72
N GLN A 209 16.56 -8.87 -8.42
CA GLN A 209 17.56 -8.11 -7.67
C GLN A 209 17.21 -7.99 -6.18
N MET A 210 18.11 -7.39 -5.40
CA MET A 210 17.90 -7.12 -3.98
C MET A 210 17.00 -5.89 -3.78
N ALA A 211 16.25 -5.88 -2.68
CA ALA A 211 15.36 -4.80 -2.24
C ALA A 211 16.14 -3.57 -1.73
#